data_AF-A0A1Q4FKE4-F1
#
_entry.id   AF-A0A1Q4FKE4-F1
#
_cell.length_a   1.000
_cell.length_b   1.000
_cell.length_c   1.000
_cell.angle_alpha   90.00
_cell.angle_beta   90.00
_cell.angle_gamma   90.00
#
_symmetry.space_group_name_H-M   'P 1'
#
loop_
_entity.id
_entity.type
_entity.pdbx_description
1 polymer ?
#
loop_
_entity_poly.entity_id
_entity_poly.type
_entity_poly.pdbx_seq_one_letter_code
_entity_poly.pdbx_strand_id
1 'polypeptide(L)'
;MLKKIMVAAFLAVLVAGCATHGSSPAVARIDASTAATADASYNAMFDRLPQAKKKQLALAVLTINMIGVNSAREVVENPELQSPTIGRIKDRVAGMSADEIIAYAEKNSTVRIEVHDR
;
A
#
# COMPACT_ATOMS: atom_id res chain seq x y z
N MET A 1 2.31 33.92 62.66
CA MET A 1 3.14 33.49 61.53
C MET A 1 2.81 32.05 61.14
N LEU A 2 1.61 31.84 60.57
CA LEU A 2 1.09 30.50 60.25
C LEU A 2 0.16 30.59 59.03
N LYS A 3 0.61 31.27 57.97
CA LYS A 3 -0.20 31.58 56.77
C LYS A 3 0.59 31.45 55.45
N LYS A 4 1.74 30.75 55.44
CA LYS A 4 2.63 30.69 54.27
C LYS A 4 3.03 29.28 53.80
N ILE A 5 2.34 28.23 54.21
CA ILE A 5 2.71 26.85 53.84
C ILE A 5 1.51 26.09 53.27
N MET A 6 0.83 26.66 52.28
CA MET A 6 -0.15 25.88 51.51
C MET A 6 -0.36 26.42 50.09
N VAL A 7 0.73 26.77 49.39
CA VAL A 7 0.71 27.15 47.96
C VAL A 7 1.54 26.17 47.10
N ALA A 8 2.07 25.10 47.69
CA ALA A 8 3.06 24.24 47.04
C ALA A 8 2.58 22.79 46.81
N ALA A 9 1.29 22.56 46.57
CA ALA A 9 0.76 21.20 46.32
C ALA A 9 -0.22 21.14 45.14
N PHE A 10 -0.09 22.04 44.16
CA PHE A 10 -0.92 22.05 42.94
C PHE A 10 -0.11 21.96 41.63
N LEU A 11 1.15 21.48 41.70
CA LEU A 11 2.06 21.49 40.56
C LEU A 11 2.84 20.18 40.38
N ALA A 12 2.19 19.03 40.61
CA ALA A 12 2.87 17.73 40.50
C ALA A 12 2.01 16.58 39.94
N VAL A 13 0.98 16.86 39.12
CA VAL A 13 0.20 15.81 38.42
C VAL A 13 -0.07 16.17 36.96
N LEU A 14 0.94 16.66 36.24
CA LEU A 14 0.81 16.98 34.80
C LEU A 14 1.94 16.40 33.94
N VAL A 15 2.66 15.39 34.44
CA VAL A 15 3.71 14.70 33.69
C VAL A 15 3.54 13.18 33.79
N ALA A 16 2.38 12.68 33.37
CA ALA A 16 2.17 11.26 33.06
C ALA A 16 1.33 11.08 31.78
N GLY A 17 1.35 12.08 30.89
CA GLY A 17 0.71 12.06 29.58
C GLY A 17 1.70 11.95 28.43
N CYS A 18 2.88 11.35 28.67
CA CYS A 18 3.81 11.04 27.59
C CYS A 18 3.25 9.89 26.75
N ALA A 19 2.49 10.27 25.73
CA ALA A 19 2.62 9.69 24.41
C ALA A 19 2.57 8.15 24.34
N THR A 20 1.40 7.56 24.55
CA THR A 20 0.96 6.47 23.68
C THR A 20 0.72 7.05 22.28
N HIS A 21 1.80 7.43 21.59
CA HIS A 21 1.79 7.36 20.14
C HIS A 21 1.68 5.89 19.83
N GLY A 22 0.45 5.40 19.71
CA GLY A 22 0.18 4.20 18.96
C GLY A 22 0.78 4.45 17.59
N SER A 23 2.00 3.96 17.36
CA SER A 23 2.59 3.86 16.05
C SER A 23 1.66 2.96 15.26
N SER A 24 0.63 3.57 14.65
CA SER A 24 -0.16 2.90 13.63
C SER A 24 0.87 2.34 12.66
N PRO A 25 0.90 1.02 12.44
CA PRO A 25 1.98 0.40 11.67
C PRO A 25 2.08 1.16 10.36
N ALA A 26 3.26 1.74 10.11
CA ALA A 26 3.46 2.59 8.94
C ALA A 26 2.93 1.84 7.71
N VAL A 27 1.95 2.43 7.02
CA VAL A 27 1.32 1.80 5.87
C VAL A 27 2.43 1.53 4.85
N ALA A 28 2.64 0.26 4.52
CA ALA A 28 3.65 -0.13 3.53
C ALA A 28 3.34 0.55 2.20
N ARG A 29 4.37 1.05 1.53
CA ARG A 29 4.28 1.79 0.26
C ARG A 29 5.31 1.30 -0.73
N ILE A 30 5.01 1.43 -2.02
CA ILE A 30 5.93 1.05 -3.09
C ILE A 30 7.09 2.04 -3.18
N ASP A 31 8.31 1.53 -3.09
CA ASP A 31 9.55 2.24 -3.43
C ASP A 31 9.85 2.01 -4.92
N ALA A 32 9.62 3.01 -5.76
CA ALA A 32 9.80 2.93 -7.21
C ALA A 32 11.17 3.40 -7.70
N SER A 33 12.17 3.56 -6.81
CA SER A 33 13.53 4.00 -7.16
C SER A 33 14.18 3.12 -8.23
N THR A 34 13.90 1.82 -8.21
CA THR A 34 14.27 0.84 -9.24
C THR A 34 13.17 -0.21 -9.36
N ALA A 35 13.22 -1.04 -10.42
CA ALA A 35 12.29 -2.17 -10.52
C ALA A 35 12.49 -3.16 -9.36
N ALA A 36 13.74 -3.46 -8.99
CA ALA A 36 14.06 -4.39 -7.91
C ALA A 36 13.57 -3.90 -6.53
N THR A 37 13.68 -2.59 -6.25
CA THR A 37 13.15 -2.00 -5.01
C THR A 37 11.62 -1.96 -5.01
N ALA A 38 10.98 -1.79 -6.16
CA ALA A 38 9.54 -1.88 -6.29
C ALA A 38 9.05 -3.31 -5.98
N ASP A 39 9.71 -4.33 -6.54
CA ASP A 39 9.40 -5.73 -6.26
C ASP A 39 9.61 -6.07 -4.77
N ALA A 40 10.72 -5.61 -4.17
CA ALA A 40 10.99 -5.85 -2.76
C ALA A 40 9.95 -5.20 -1.83
N SER A 41 9.60 -3.93 -2.08
CA SER A 41 8.60 -3.21 -1.28
C SER A 41 7.19 -3.77 -1.48
N TYR A 42 6.84 -4.21 -2.69
CA TYR A 42 5.61 -4.94 -2.97
C TYR A 42 5.53 -6.27 -2.24
N ASN A 43 6.58 -7.09 -2.27
CA ASN A 43 6.58 -8.37 -1.56
C ASN A 43 6.42 -8.17 -0.05
N ALA A 44 7.13 -7.20 0.53
CA ALA A 44 6.98 -6.84 1.94
C ALA A 44 5.57 -6.33 2.28
N MET A 45 4.93 -5.59 1.38
CA MET A 45 3.53 -5.18 1.50
C MET A 45 2.60 -6.39 1.43
N PHE A 46 2.75 -7.22 0.41
CA PHE A 46 1.94 -8.40 0.13
C PHE A 46 1.94 -9.35 1.31
N ASP A 47 3.12 -9.70 1.86
CA ASP A 47 3.27 -10.67 2.94
C ASP A 47 2.49 -10.32 4.21
N ARG A 48 2.35 -9.01 4.49
CA ARG A 48 1.65 -8.47 5.67
C ARG A 48 0.12 -8.41 5.51
N LEU A 49 -0.40 -8.64 4.30
CA LEU A 49 -1.83 -8.54 4.03
C LEU A 49 -2.58 -9.84 4.35
N PRO A 50 -3.84 -9.74 4.80
CA PRO A 50 -4.77 -10.87 4.84
C PRO A 50 -4.96 -11.49 3.45
N GLN A 51 -5.29 -12.78 3.39
CA GLN A 51 -5.43 -13.52 2.12
C GLN A 51 -6.41 -12.90 1.13
N ALA A 52 -7.55 -12.39 1.61
CA ALA A 52 -8.51 -11.70 0.74
C ALA A 52 -7.90 -10.46 0.07
N LYS A 53 -7.16 -9.64 0.82
CA LYS A 53 -6.46 -8.45 0.30
C LYS A 53 -5.30 -8.82 -0.62
N LYS A 54 -4.59 -9.92 -0.36
CA LYS A 54 -3.55 -10.45 -1.26
C LYS A 54 -4.10 -10.72 -2.66
N LYS A 55 -5.26 -11.39 -2.75
CA LYS A 55 -5.92 -11.64 -4.05
C LYS A 55 -6.31 -10.33 -4.76
N GLN A 56 -6.92 -9.39 -4.05
CA GLN A 56 -7.30 -8.09 -4.60
C GLN A 56 -6.07 -7.32 -5.12
N LEU A 57 -5.00 -7.27 -4.34
CA LEU A 57 -3.77 -6.59 -4.73
C LEU A 57 -3.11 -7.24 -5.96
N ALA A 58 -3.04 -8.58 -6.01
CA ALA A 58 -2.50 -9.29 -7.17
C ALA A 58 -3.32 -9.00 -8.44
N LEU A 59 -4.66 -8.99 -8.33
CA LEU A 59 -5.56 -8.66 -9.43
C LEU A 59 -5.42 -7.20 -9.88
N ALA A 60 -5.23 -6.28 -8.93
CA ALA A 60 -5.00 -4.87 -9.21
C ALA A 60 -3.69 -4.68 -10.01
N VAL A 61 -2.59 -5.32 -9.59
CA VAL A 61 -1.31 -5.27 -10.31
C VAL A 61 -1.44 -5.83 -11.72
N LEU A 62 -2.15 -6.95 -11.90
CA LEU A 62 -2.45 -7.50 -13.22
C LEU A 62 -3.23 -6.49 -14.08
N THR A 63 -4.31 -5.93 -13.52
CA THR A 63 -5.18 -4.97 -14.21
C THR A 63 -4.38 -3.74 -14.66
N ILE A 64 -3.54 -3.18 -13.80
CA ILE A 64 -2.71 -2.02 -14.12
C ILE A 64 -1.70 -2.33 -15.23
N ASN A 65 -1.14 -3.54 -15.23
CA ASN A 65 -0.24 -3.99 -16.29
C ASN A 65 -0.92 -4.07 -17.66
N MET A 66 -2.24 -4.31 -17.69
CA MET A 66 -3.04 -4.38 -18.90
C MET A 66 -3.61 -3.02 -19.36
N ILE A 67 -3.45 -1.94 -18.58
CA ILE A 67 -3.89 -0.60 -19.00
C ILE A 67 -3.10 -0.19 -20.25
N GLY A 68 -3.84 0.06 -21.33
CA GLY A 68 -3.32 0.46 -22.64
C GLY A 68 -3.03 -0.71 -23.59
N VAL A 69 -3.21 -1.96 -23.15
CA VAL A 69 -3.09 -3.15 -24.00
C VAL A 69 -4.38 -3.33 -24.79
N ASN A 70 -4.29 -3.39 -26.11
CA ASN A 70 -5.46 -3.33 -27.00
C ASN A 70 -5.94 -4.71 -27.46
N SER A 71 -5.10 -5.73 -27.37
CA SER A 71 -5.46 -7.08 -27.83
C SER A 71 -4.65 -8.18 -27.12
N ALA A 72 -5.18 -9.40 -27.11
CA ALA A 72 -4.45 -10.57 -26.63
C ALA A 72 -3.21 -10.89 -27.48
N ARG A 73 -3.22 -10.51 -28.76
CA ARG A 73 -2.07 -10.65 -29.66
C ARG A 73 -0.88 -9.81 -29.16
N GLU A 74 -1.15 -8.58 -28.72
CA GLU A 74 -0.13 -7.69 -28.15
C GLU A 74 0.53 -8.30 -26.90
N VAL A 75 -0.24 -9.00 -26.05
CA VAL A 75 0.29 -9.73 -24.89
C VAL A 75 1.24 -10.85 -25.32
N VAL A 76 0.88 -11.60 -26.36
CA VAL A 76 1.72 -12.70 -26.88
C VAL A 76 2.99 -12.16 -27.55
N GLU A 77 2.92 -11.01 -28.22
CA GLU A 77 4.05 -10.41 -28.92
C GLU A 77 4.97 -9.60 -27.98
N ASN A 78 4.52 -9.28 -26.76
CA ASN A 78 5.29 -8.54 -25.76
C ASN A 78 5.61 -9.41 -24.53
N PRO A 79 6.86 -9.90 -24.39
CA PRO A 79 7.26 -10.74 -23.25
C PRO A 79 7.03 -10.09 -21.88
N GLU A 80 7.11 -8.76 -21.78
CA GLU A 80 6.90 -8.05 -20.51
C GLU A 80 5.43 -8.08 -20.06
N LEU A 81 4.48 -8.28 -20.99
CA LEU A 81 3.06 -8.45 -20.67
C LEU A 81 2.72 -9.88 -20.24
N GLN A 82 3.56 -10.86 -20.57
CA GLN A 82 3.36 -12.27 -20.23
C GLN A 82 3.72 -12.57 -18.77
N SER A 83 4.60 -11.75 -18.18
CA SER A 83 5.00 -11.83 -16.77
C SER A 83 4.72 -10.50 -16.09
N PRO A 84 3.46 -10.18 -15.78
CA PRO A 84 3.09 -8.90 -15.17
C PRO A 84 3.72 -8.78 -13.77
N THR A 85 4.57 -7.77 -13.59
CA THR A 85 5.24 -7.47 -12.32
C THR A 85 4.88 -6.06 -11.85
N ILE A 86 5.13 -5.80 -10.56
CA ILE A 86 5.05 -4.44 -10.02
C ILE A 86 6.18 -3.57 -10.59
N GLY A 87 7.37 -4.15 -10.82
CA GLY A 87 8.51 -3.45 -11.41
C GLY A 87 8.22 -2.78 -12.75
N ARG A 88 7.43 -3.43 -13.62
CA ARG A 88 7.00 -2.87 -14.91
C ARG A 88 6.11 -1.63 -14.77
N ILE A 89 5.27 -1.60 -13.74
CA ILE A 89 4.31 -0.52 -13.49
C ILE A 89 4.76 0.44 -12.38
N LYS A 90 6.02 0.34 -11.93
CA LYS A 90 6.52 1.03 -10.73
C LYS A 90 6.23 2.54 -10.71
N ASP A 91 6.34 3.19 -11.87
CA ASP A 91 6.14 4.64 -11.98
C ASP A 91 4.65 5.02 -11.86
N ARG A 92 3.74 4.11 -12.18
CA ARG A 92 2.29 4.32 -12.01
C ARG A 92 1.84 4.16 -10.56
N VAL A 93 2.58 3.37 -9.76
CA VAL A 93 2.22 3.01 -8.38
C VAL A 93 3.18 3.56 -7.33
N ALA A 94 4.11 4.44 -7.73
CA ALA A 94 5.14 4.96 -6.85
C ALA A 94 4.54 5.60 -5.59
N GLY A 95 4.99 5.15 -4.41
CA GLY A 95 4.50 5.65 -3.12
C GLY A 95 3.10 5.20 -2.73
N MET A 96 2.39 4.43 -3.57
CA MET A 96 1.06 3.93 -3.24
C MET A 96 1.13 2.79 -2.23
N SER A 97 0.14 2.76 -1.35
CA SER A 97 -0.21 1.63 -0.49
C SER A 97 -1.07 0.60 -1.23
N ALA A 98 -1.31 -0.57 -0.62
CA ALA A 98 -2.15 -1.61 -1.21
C ALA A 98 -3.55 -1.10 -1.59
N ASP A 99 -4.18 -0.31 -0.72
CA ASP A 99 -5.55 0.19 -0.93
C ASP A 99 -5.59 1.23 -2.05
N GLU A 100 -4.55 2.05 -2.16
CA GLU A 100 -4.40 3.00 -3.26
C GLU A 100 -4.15 2.30 -4.60
N ILE A 101 -3.36 1.21 -4.62
CA ILE A 101 -3.14 0.40 -5.83
C ILE A 101 -4.44 -0.25 -6.29
N ILE A 102 -5.21 -0.83 -5.36
CA ILE A 102 -6.51 -1.46 -5.66
C ILE A 102 -7.49 -0.41 -6.21
N ALA A 103 -7.64 0.72 -5.51
CA ALA A 103 -8.52 1.80 -5.97
C ALA A 103 -8.07 2.40 -7.32
N TYR A 104 -6.76 2.50 -7.55
CA TYR A 104 -6.22 2.94 -8.84
C TYR A 104 -6.59 1.97 -9.96
N ALA A 105 -6.47 0.66 -9.73
CA ALA A 105 -6.87 -0.36 -10.70
C ALA A 105 -8.37 -0.28 -11.01
N GLU A 106 -9.22 -0.15 -10.00
CA GLU A 106 -10.68 -0.03 -10.17
C GLU A 106 -11.07 1.20 -11.00
N LYS A 107 -10.43 2.35 -10.74
CA LYS A 107 -10.72 3.61 -11.44
C LYS A 107 -10.25 3.62 -12.90
N ASN A 108 -9.15 2.94 -13.18
CA ASN A 108 -8.47 3.00 -14.49
C ASN A 108 -8.61 1.70 -15.29
N SER A 109 -9.43 0.75 -14.83
CA SER A 109 -9.58 -0.52 -15.54
C SER A 109 -10.23 -0.30 -16.90
N THR A 110 -9.48 -0.64 -17.95
CA THR A 110 -9.99 -0.78 -19.32
C THR A 110 -10.40 -2.23 -19.63
N VAL A 111 -10.18 -3.15 -18.70
CA VAL A 111 -10.35 -4.60 -18.89
C VAL A 111 -11.45 -5.10 -17.93
N ARG A 112 -12.50 -5.70 -18.48
CA ARG A 112 -13.51 -6.41 -17.68
C ARG A 112 -13.00 -7.81 -17.37
N ILE A 113 -12.58 -8.04 -16.12
CA ILE A 113 -12.20 -9.37 -15.64
C ILE A 113 -13.45 -10.00 -15.02
N GLU A 114 -14.02 -11.01 -15.69
CA GLU A 114 -15.09 -11.83 -15.13
C GLU A 114 -14.48 -12.93 -14.26
N VAL A 115 -14.62 -12.82 -12.94
CA VAL A 115 -14.25 -13.90 -12.02
C VAL A 115 -15.44 -14.86 -11.93
N HIS A 116 -15.32 -16.03 -12.55
CA HIS A 116 -16.24 -17.14 -12.27
C HIS A 116 -15.76 -17.87 -11.01
N ASP A 117 -16.47 -17.68 -9.91
CA ASP A 117 -16.33 -18.56 -8.74
C ASP A 117 -16.78 -19.97 -9.14
N ARG A 118 -15.86 -20.94 -9.05
CA ARG A 118 -16.19 -22.37 -9.15
C ARG A 118 -16.34 -22.98 -7.76
#